data_AF-A0A317D778-F1
#
_entry.id   AF-A0A317D778-F1
#
_cell.length_a   1.000
_cell.length_b   1.000
_cell.length_c   1.000
_cell.angle_alpha   90.00
_cell.angle_beta   90.00
_cell.angle_gamma   90.00
#
_symmetry.space_group_name_H-M   'P 1'
#
loop_
_entity.id
_entity.type
_entity.pdbx_description
1 polymer ?
#
loop_
_entity_poly.entity_id
_entity_poly.type
_entity_poly.pdbx_seq_one_letter_code
_entity_poly.pdbx_strand_id
1 'polypeptide(L)' 'MDEPMEAKLRNNGEACTAANRFYVHEAMARSFADRLAERFRALVVGRGVDESVTLGPLIDRTAVTS' A
#
# COMPACT_ATOMS: atom_id res chain seq x y z
N MET A 1 8.82 4.39 -7.75
CA MET A 1 7.45 4.03 -7.28
C MET A 1 7.55 3.11 -6.09
N ASP A 2 8.71 2.51 -5.86
CA ASP A 2 8.94 1.63 -4.73
C ASP A 2 8.95 2.41 -3.40
N GLU A 3 9.45 3.65 -3.36
CA GLU A 3 9.46 4.47 -2.14
C GLU A 3 8.04 4.91 -1.69
N PRO A 4 7.14 5.42 -2.56
CA PRO A 4 5.75 5.64 -2.17
C PRO A 4 5.02 4.37 -1.69
N MET A 5 5.32 3.21 -2.30
CA MET A 5 4.74 1.93 -1.90
C MET A 5 5.24 1.51 -0.52
N GLU A 6 6.55 1.58 -0.27
CA GLU A 6 7.14 1.28 1.03
C GLU A 6 6.60 2.23 2.10
N ALA A 7 6.51 3.52 1.81
CA ALA A 7 5.96 4.51 2.74
C ALA A 7 4.50 4.19 3.11
N LYS A 8 3.66 3.74 2.16
CA LYS A 8 2.25 3.42 2.43
C LYS A 8 2.05 2.03 3.06
N LEU A 9 2.82 1.04 2.64
CA LEU A 9 2.59 -0.38 2.94
C LEU A 9 3.59 -0.96 3.94
N ARG A 10 4.44 -0.14 4.56
CA ARG A 10 5.28 -0.61 5.68
C ARG A 10 4.40 -1.26 6.74
N ASN A 11 4.72 -2.51 7.08
CA ASN A 11 3.90 -3.37 7.93
C ASN A 11 2.43 -3.47 7.46
N ASN A 12 2.20 -3.69 6.17
CA ASN A 12 0.85 -3.71 5.56
C ASN A 12 0.03 -2.42 5.77
N GLY A 13 0.70 -1.29 6.06
CA GLY A 13 0.05 -0.03 6.42
C GLY A 13 -0.31 0.08 7.91
N GLU A 14 -0.02 -0.95 8.70
CA GLU A 14 -0.19 -1.00 10.16
C GLU A 14 1.07 -0.52 10.90
N ALA A 15 1.78 0.44 10.30
CA ALA A 15 2.86 1.17 10.95
C ALA A 15 2.37 2.58 11.32
N CYS A 16 2.70 3.05 12.52
CA CYS A 16 2.35 4.41 12.99
C CYS A 16 2.87 5.55 12.09
N THR A 17 3.86 5.22 11.25
CA THR A 17 4.52 6.13 10.32
C THR A 17 4.19 5.82 8.86
N ALA A 18 3.19 4.97 8.60
CA ALA A 18 2.71 4.71 7.26
C ALA A 18 2.07 5.98 6.66
N ALA A 19 2.39 6.27 5.40
CA ALA A 19 1.87 7.44 4.71
C ALA A 19 0.36 7.28 4.46
N ASN A 20 -0.45 8.26 4.89
CA ASN A 20 -1.89 8.28 4.60
C ASN A 20 -2.30 9.40 3.64
N ARG A 21 -1.34 10.24 3.23
CA ARG A 21 -1.55 11.33 2.27
C ARG A 21 -0.25 11.60 1.52
N PHE A 22 -0.35 11.74 0.20
CA PHE A 22 0.74 12.18 -0.66
C PHE A 22 0.42 13.58 -1.19
N TYR A 23 1.35 14.52 -1.01
CA TYR A 23 1.29 15.83 -1.64
C TYR A 23 2.15 15.80 -2.89
N VAL A 24 1.53 16.06 -4.04
CA VAL A 24 2.17 15.93 -5.36
C VAL A 24 1.90 17.21 -6.13
N HIS A 25 2.92 17.70 -6.82
CA HIS A 25 2.79 18.86 -7.70
C HIS A 25 1.71 18.59 -8.77
N GLU A 26 0.87 19.59 -9.07
CA GLU A 26 -0.32 19.43 -9.94
C GLU A 26 0.01 18.78 -11.29
N ALA A 27 1.10 19.21 -11.92
CA ALA A 27 1.57 18.71 -13.21
C ALA A 27 1.90 17.20 -13.22
N MET A 28 2.11 16.60 -12.05
CA MET A 28 2.45 15.18 -11.91
C MET A 28 1.31 14.36 -11.29
N ALA A 29 0.28 15.00 -10.72
CA ALA A 29 -0.72 14.35 -9.89
C ALA A 29 -1.40 13.15 -10.57
N ARG A 30 -1.83 13.31 -11.84
CA ARG A 30 -2.45 12.24 -12.62
C ARG A 30 -1.49 11.06 -12.83
N SER A 31 -0.32 11.32 -13.38
CA SER A 31 0.69 10.28 -13.64
C SER A 31 1.13 9.55 -12.37
N PHE A 32 1.23 10.26 -11.24
CA PHE A 32 1.57 9.66 -9.96
C PHE A 32 0.45 8.72 -9.49
N ALA A 33 -0.80 9.18 -9.53
CA ALA A 33 -1.95 8.39 -9.12
C ALA A 33 -2.09 7.12 -9.99
N ASP A 34 -1.93 7.25 -11.31
CA ASP A 34 -2.05 6.12 -12.24
C ASP A 34 -0.99 5.04 -11.96
N ARG A 35 0.27 5.45 -11.77
CA ARG A 35 1.39 4.54 -11.46
C ARG A 35 1.28 3.92 -10.08
N LEU A 36 0.83 4.69 -9.09
CA LEU A 36 0.58 4.18 -7.74
C LEU A 36 -0.53 3.12 -7.79
N ALA A 37 -1.64 3.41 -8.47
CA ALA A 37 -2.75 2.48 -8.62
C ALA A 37 -2.35 1.20 -9.37
N GLU A 38 -1.49 1.30 -10.39
CA GLU A 38 -0.93 0.13 -11.08
C GLU A 38 -0.12 -0.76 -10.14
N ARG A 39 0.72 -0.15 -9.30
CA ARG A 39 1.53 -0.89 -8.33
C ARG A 39 0.68 -1.56 -7.25
N PHE A 40 -0.40 -0.92 -6.80
CA PHE A 40 -1.38 -1.52 -5.90
C PHE A 40 -2.13 -2.69 -6.54
N ARG A 41 -2.53 -2.58 -7.81
CA ARG A 41 -3.19 -3.68 -8.55
C ARG A 41 -2.31 -4.91 -8.71
N ALA A 42 -0.99 -4.75 -8.70
CA ALA A 42 -0.03 -5.84 -8.81
C ALA A 42 0.21 -6.59 -7.48
N LEU A 43 -0.36 -6.14 -6.36
CA LEU A 43 -0.20 -6.82 -5.07
C LEU A 43 -0.98 -8.14 -5.05
N VAL A 44 -0.34 -9.20 -4.57
CA VAL A 44 -0.96 -10.50 -4.30
C VAL A 44 -1.31 -10.55 -2.82
N VAL A 45 -2.61 -10.58 -2.51
CA VAL A 45 -3.12 -10.64 -1.12
C VAL A 45 -3.34 -12.09 -0.72
N GLY A 46 -2.87 -12.48 0.46
CA GLY A 46 -3.04 -13.86 0.96
C GLY A 46 -2.40 -14.12 2.31
N ARG A 47 -2.10 -15.39 2.62
CA ARG A 47 -1.43 -15.76 3.86
C ARG A 47 0.04 -15.30 3.80
N GLY A 48 0.49 -14.57 4.83
CA GLY A 48 1.83 -13.96 4.83
C GLY A 48 3.03 -14.93 4.89
N VAL A 49 2.79 -16.24 4.97
CA VAL A 49 3.85 -17.27 4.88
C VAL A 49 3.96 -17.90 3.49
N ASP A 50 3.03 -17.58 2.58
CA ASP A 50 3.06 -18.10 1.21
C ASP A 50 3.99 -17.21 0.37
N GLU A 51 4.97 -17.80 -0.32
CA GLU A 51 6.03 -17.07 -1.04
C GLU A 51 5.51 -16.16 -2.18
N SER A 52 4.33 -16.47 -2.73
CA SER A 52 3.71 -15.68 -3.80
C SER A 52 2.95 -14.46 -3.29
N VAL A 53 2.70 -14.36 -1.98
CA VAL A 53 1.92 -13.28 -1.37
C VAL A 53 2.82 -12.08 -1.11
N THR A 54 2.40 -10.91 -1.58
CA THR A 54 3.13 -9.65 -1.40
C THR A 54 2.46 -8.73 -0.38
N LEU A 55 1.22 -9.03 0.04
CA LEU A 55 0.50 -8.30 1.09
C LEU A 55 -0.25 -9.30 1.98
N GLY A 56 0.12 -9.34 3.27
CA GLY A 56 -0.49 -10.23 4.25
C GLY A 56 -1.82 -9.72 4.81
N PRO A 57 -2.42 -10.44 5.77
CA PRO A 57 -3.59 -9.97 6.48
C PRO A 57 -3.27 -8.76 7.38
N LEU A 58 -4.31 -8.04 7.78
CA LEU A 58 -4.26 -7.12 8.93
C LEU A 58 -4.29 -7.90 10.24
N ILE A 59 -4.05 -7.22 11.36
CA ILE A 59 -3.99 -7.83 12.69
C ILE A 59 -5.27 -8.55 13.10
N ASP A 60 -6.44 -7.98 12.78
CA ASP A 60 -7.75 -8.54 13.07
C ASP A 60 -8.84 -8.06 12.10
N ARG A 61 -10.06 -8.57 12.29
CA ARG A 61 -11.22 -8.21 11.47
C ARG A 61 -11.69 -6.77 11.69
N THR A 62 -11.58 -6.26 12.91
CA THR A 62 -12.02 -4.91 13.26
C THR A 62 -11.25 -3.88 12.44
N ALA A 63 -9.94 -4.10 12.24
CA ALA A 63 -9.07 -3.24 11.41
C ALA A 63 -9.51 -3.14 9.93
N VAL A 64 -10.31 -4.08 9.43
CA VAL A 64 -10.85 -4.06 8.05
C VAL A 64 -12.20 -3.33 7.99
N THR A 65 -12.99 -3.42 9.07
CA THR A 65 -14.40 -2.99 9.08
C THR A 65 -14.63 -1.66 9.80
N SER A 66 -13.60 -1.10 10.44
CA SER A 66 -13.65 0.18 11.16
C SER A 66 -13.76 1.39 10.24
#